data_AF-A0A1B3XMM8-F1
#
_entry.id   AF-A0A1B3XMM8-F1
#
_cell.length_a   1.000
_cell.length_b   1.000
_cell.length_c   1.000
_cell.angle_alpha   90.00
_cell.angle_beta   90.00
_cell.angle_gamma   90.00
#
_symmetry.space_group_name_H-M   'P 1'
#
loop_
_entity.id
_entity.type
_entity.pdbx_description
1 polymer ?
#
loop_
_entity_poly.entity_id
_entity_poly.type
_entity_poly.pdbx_seq_one_letter_code
_entity_poly.pdbx_strand_id
1 'polypeptide(L)'
;MSVKTIEMSEVVQEMMNVKTRMDGSIKEAYKQAKVKDAAEREYRKQLAKEILKLKSEGYQATLIGDIARGNCADLKFERDIAKTLYDCAKDSKDVLKAEASMLQTIAKFQTDL
;
A
#
# COMPACT_ATOMS: atom_id res chain seq x y z
N MET A 1 14.61 -35.75 -23.45
CA MET A 1 13.45 -35.01 -22.88
C MET A 1 13.20 -33.84 -23.79
N SER A 2 12.06 -33.80 -24.48
CA SER A 2 11.67 -32.63 -25.29
C SER A 2 11.38 -31.49 -24.33
N VAL A 3 12.24 -30.47 -24.31
CA VAL A 3 11.96 -29.22 -23.62
C VAL A 3 10.75 -28.63 -24.32
N LYS A 4 9.62 -28.52 -23.62
CA LYS A 4 8.42 -27.87 -24.14
C LYS A 4 8.80 -26.41 -24.43
N THR A 5 8.97 -26.07 -25.71
CA THR A 5 9.20 -24.69 -26.13
C THR A 5 7.99 -23.88 -25.70
N ILE A 6 8.17 -22.94 -24.78
CA ILE A 6 7.11 -21.96 -24.47
C ILE A 6 6.96 -21.12 -25.72
N GLU A 7 5.77 -21.07 -26.30
CA GLU A 7 5.54 -20.31 -27.52
C GLU A 7 5.64 -18.81 -27.21
N MET A 8 6.25 -18.03 -28.11
CA MET A 8 6.40 -16.56 -27.92
C MET A 8 5.03 -15.89 -27.69
N SER A 9 3.97 -16.43 -28.29
CA SER A 9 2.59 -16.00 -28.08
C SER A 9 2.12 -16.17 -26.62
N GLU A 10 2.55 -17.22 -25.92
CA GLU A 10 2.24 -17.46 -24.50
C GLU A 10 2.94 -16.42 -23.62
N VAL A 11 4.21 -16.11 -23.90
CA VAL A 11 4.96 -15.08 -23.17
C VAL A 11 4.33 -13.71 -23.35
N VAL A 12 3.96 -13.35 -24.58
CA VAL A 12 3.28 -12.08 -24.87
C VAL A 12 1.93 -12.01 -24.15
N GLN A 13 1.15 -13.09 -24.13
CA GLN A 13 -0.11 -13.13 -23.42
C GLN A 13 0.08 -12.91 -21.91
N GLU A 14 1.09 -13.55 -21.31
CA GLU A 14 1.36 -13.37 -19.89
C GLU A 14 1.88 -11.97 -19.56
N MET A 15 2.69 -11.36 -20.43
CA MET A 15 3.10 -9.96 -20.28
C MET A 15 1.89 -9.00 -20.31
N MET A 16 0.90 -9.26 -21.18
CA MET A 16 -0.34 -8.49 -21.20
C MET A 16 -1.17 -8.70 -19.93
N ASN A 17 -1.20 -9.92 -19.39
CA ASN A 17 -1.86 -10.22 -18.12
C ASN A 17 -1.19 -9.47 -16.96
N VAL A 18 0.15 -9.47 -16.89
CA VAL A 18 0.92 -8.72 -15.88
C VAL A 18 0.61 -7.22 -15.99
N LYS A 19 0.55 -6.66 -17.20
CA LYS A 19 0.16 -5.26 -17.41
C LYS A 19 -1.23 -4.97 -16.82
N THR A 20 -2.23 -5.79 -17.13
CA THR A 20 -3.60 -5.62 -16.58
C THR A 20 -3.61 -5.70 -15.05
N ARG A 21 -2.84 -6.63 -14.47
CA ARG A 21 -2.66 -6.73 -13.01
C ARG A 21 -1.98 -5.48 -12.43
N MET A 22 -0.98 -4.92 -13.10
CA MET A 22 -0.31 -3.68 -12.70
C MET A 22 -1.26 -2.49 -12.72
N ASP A 23 -2.06 -2.34 -13.78
CA ASP A 23 -3.06 -1.28 -13.88
C ASP A 23 -4.09 -1.37 -12.73
N GLY A 24 -4.49 -2.58 -12.37
CA GLY A 24 -5.35 -2.84 -11.21
C GLY A 24 -4.68 -2.45 -9.88
N SER A 25 -3.45 -2.91 -9.65
CA SER A 25 -2.66 -2.61 -8.44
C SER A 25 -2.45 -1.10 -8.26
N ILE A 26 -2.14 -0.38 -9.34
CA ILE A 26 -1.98 1.09 -9.31
C ILE A 26 -3.28 1.78 -8.90
N LYS A 27 -4.43 1.37 -9.46
CA LYS A 27 -5.74 1.93 -9.10
C LYS A 27 -6.05 1.69 -7.62
N GLU A 28 -5.78 0.50 -7.12
CA GLU A 28 -6.00 0.18 -5.71
C GLU A 28 -5.06 1.00 -4.81
N ALA A 29 -3.78 1.14 -5.16
CA ALA A 29 -2.83 1.98 -4.43
C ALA A 29 -3.31 3.44 -4.33
N TYR A 30 -3.86 4.01 -5.41
CA TYR A 30 -4.44 5.36 -5.38
C TYR A 30 -5.66 5.46 -4.46
N LYS A 31 -6.52 4.45 -4.47
CA LYS A 31 -7.68 4.39 -3.58
C LYS A 31 -7.23 4.32 -2.11
N GLN A 32 -6.29 3.43 -1.80
CA GLN A 32 -5.75 3.27 -0.45
C GLN A 32 -4.99 4.51 0.01
N ALA A 33 -4.29 5.21 -0.89
CA ALA A 33 -3.64 6.49 -0.57
C ALA A 33 -4.64 7.52 -0.04
N LYS A 34 -5.78 7.69 -0.74
CA LYS A 34 -6.84 8.61 -0.31
C LYS A 34 -7.43 8.23 1.04
N VAL A 35 -7.65 6.93 1.28
CA VAL A 35 -8.17 6.43 2.56
C VAL A 35 -7.17 6.69 3.69
N LYS A 36 -5.90 6.35 3.48
CA LYS A 36 -4.81 6.60 4.43
C LYS A 36 -4.70 8.08 4.79
N ASP A 37 -4.67 8.96 3.79
CA ASP A 37 -4.53 10.40 4.01
C ASP A 37 -5.77 10.99 4.70
N ALA A 38 -6.97 10.48 4.40
CA ALA A 38 -8.19 10.87 5.09
C ALA A 38 -8.19 10.44 6.57
N ALA A 39 -7.79 9.19 6.84
CA ALA A 39 -7.68 8.65 8.19
C ALA A 39 -6.62 9.38 9.02
N GLU A 40 -5.44 9.69 8.44
CA GLU A 40 -4.43 10.48 9.13
C GLU A 40 -4.94 11.89 9.44
N ARG A 41 -5.61 12.55 8.48
CA ARG A 41 -6.21 13.87 8.71
C ARG A 41 -7.20 13.84 9.86
N GLU A 42 -8.07 12.84 9.92
CA GLU A 42 -9.08 12.75 10.97
C GLU A 42 -8.46 12.46 12.34
N TYR A 43 -7.55 11.48 12.43
CA TYR A 43 -6.81 11.20 13.65
C TYR A 43 -6.09 12.44 14.19
N ARG A 44 -5.41 13.20 13.33
CA ARG A 44 -4.69 14.42 13.74
C ARG A 44 -5.62 15.51 14.25
N LYS A 45 -6.77 15.70 13.61
CA LYS A 45 -7.79 16.66 14.06
C LYS A 45 -8.35 16.26 15.42
N GLN A 46 -8.72 15.01 15.60
CA GLN A 46 -9.32 14.55 16.85
C GLN A 46 -8.30 14.57 18.00
N LEU A 47 -7.06 14.13 17.74
CA LEU A 47 -5.99 14.20 18.72
C LEU A 47 -5.74 15.64 19.20
N ALA A 48 -5.71 16.61 18.27
CA ALA A 48 -5.53 18.01 18.62
C ALA A 48 -6.69 18.55 19.47
N LYS A 49 -7.94 18.21 19.12
CA LYS A 49 -9.12 18.58 19.92
C LYS A 49 -9.03 17.99 21.33
N GLU A 50 -8.63 16.72 21.45
CA GLU A 50 -8.53 16.04 22.73
C GLU A 50 -7.43 16.64 23.61
N ILE A 51 -6.27 16.99 23.03
CA ILE A 51 -5.20 17.71 23.73
C ILE A 51 -5.70 19.06 24.27
N LEU A 52 -6.43 19.83 23.46
CA LEU A 52 -6.96 21.13 23.87
C LEU A 52 -8.00 20.99 24.98
N LYS A 53 -8.88 19.97 24.88
CA LYS A 53 -9.86 19.63 25.91
C LYS A 53 -9.18 19.29 27.24
N LEU A 54 -8.26 18.32 27.25
CA LEU A 54 -7.53 17.92 28.46
C LEU A 54 -6.73 19.08 29.07
N LYS A 55 -6.17 19.97 28.24
CA LYS A 55 -5.52 21.20 28.71
C LYS A 55 -6.51 22.14 29.41
N SER A 56 -7.71 22.30 28.86
CA SER A 56 -8.76 23.13 29.47
C SER A 56 -9.30 22.54 30.77
N GLU A 57 -9.27 21.20 30.90
CA GLU A 57 -9.67 20.47 32.10
C GLU A 57 -8.59 20.45 33.19
N GLY A 58 -7.40 21.02 32.93
CA GLY A 58 -6.34 21.20 33.93
C GLY A 58 -5.47 19.96 34.17
N TYR A 59 -5.48 18.98 33.25
CA TYR A 59 -4.57 17.83 33.34
C TYR A 59 -3.11 18.27 33.31
N GLN A 60 -2.24 17.53 34.01
CA GLN A 60 -0.81 17.79 34.01
C GLN A 60 -0.24 17.70 32.59
N ALA A 61 0.52 18.71 32.16
CA ALA A 61 1.03 18.83 30.80
C ALA A 61 1.82 17.60 30.32
N THR A 62 2.52 16.92 31.22
CA THR A 62 3.28 15.69 30.93
C THR A 62 2.38 14.48 30.62
N LEU A 63 1.13 14.46 31.09
CA LEU A 63 0.19 13.34 30.91
C LEU A 63 -0.78 13.56 29.75
N ILE A 64 -1.04 14.81 29.35
CA ILE A 64 -2.01 15.15 28.29
C ILE A 64 -1.73 14.37 27.00
N GLY A 65 -0.47 14.26 26.60
CA GLY A 65 -0.08 13.56 25.36
C GLY A 65 -0.35 12.06 25.40
N ASP A 66 -0.24 11.43 26.56
CA ASP A 66 -0.50 9.99 26.72
C ASP A 66 -2.00 9.72 26.76
N ILE A 67 -2.74 10.51 27.54
CA ILE A 67 -4.19 10.40 27.66
C ILE A 67 -4.88 10.67 26.33
N ALA A 68 -4.51 11.75 25.62
CA ALA A 68 -5.10 12.08 24.34
C ALA A 68 -4.89 10.97 23.29
N ARG A 69 -3.70 10.35 23.28
CA ARG A 69 -3.41 9.21 22.39
C ARG A 69 -4.19 7.95 22.79
N GLY A 70 -4.41 7.73 24.08
CA GLY A 70 -5.27 6.65 24.58
C GLY A 70 -6.73 6.87 24.17
N ASN A 71 -7.26 8.07 24.35
CA ASN A 71 -8.63 8.41 23.99
C ASN A 71 -8.88 8.38 22.46
N CYS A 72 -7.84 8.58 21.65
CA CYS A 72 -7.91 8.50 20.20
C CYS A 72 -7.34 7.18 19.63
N ALA A 73 -7.25 6.12 20.44
CA ALA A 73 -6.60 4.87 20.04
C ALA A 73 -7.28 4.19 18.84
N ASP A 74 -8.61 4.20 18.76
CA ASP A 74 -9.34 3.59 17.66
C ASP A 74 -9.07 4.30 16.32
N LEU A 75 -9.10 5.63 16.31
CA LEU A 75 -8.74 6.42 15.12
C LEU A 75 -7.28 6.20 14.70
N LYS A 76 -6.38 6.00 15.68
CA LYS A 76 -4.99 5.65 15.40
C LYS A 76 -4.89 4.28 14.75
N PHE A 77 -5.64 3.30 15.26
CA PHE A 77 -5.69 1.95 14.72
C PHE A 77 -6.20 1.92 13.28
N GLU A 78 -7.29 2.63 12.98
CA GLU A 78 -7.82 2.76 11.62
C GLU A 78 -6.81 3.40 10.67
N ARG A 79 -6.14 4.48 11.10
CA ARG A 79 -5.06 5.12 10.34
C ARG A 79 -3.92 4.13 10.05
N ASP A 80 -3.51 3.35 11.06
CA ASP A 80 -2.41 2.42 10.93
C ASP A 80 -2.75 1.27 9.98
N ILE A 81 -3.99 0.75 10.03
CA ILE A 81 -4.51 -0.20 9.03
C ILE A 81 -4.45 0.41 7.63
N ALA A 82 -4.97 1.62 7.44
CA ALA A 82 -5.00 2.26 6.14
C ALA A 82 -3.58 2.49 5.58
N LYS A 83 -2.61 2.77 6.45
CA LYS A 83 -1.21 2.87 6.08
C LYS A 83 -0.65 1.52 5.63
N THR A 84 -0.85 0.47 6.42
CA THR A 84 -0.39 -0.88 6.06
C THR A 84 -1.00 -1.34 4.74
N LEU A 85 -2.29 -1.09 4.50
CA LEU A 85 -2.94 -1.43 3.24
C LEU A 85 -2.34 -0.67 2.04
N TYR A 86 -2.06 0.62 2.20
CA TYR A 86 -1.38 1.40 1.17
C TYR A 86 0.04 0.87 0.89
N ASP A 87 0.82 0.55 1.93
CA ASP A 87 2.16 0.01 1.79
C ASP A 87 2.13 -1.37 1.07
N CYS A 88 1.20 -2.26 1.44
CA CYS A 88 1.01 -3.54 0.75
C CYS A 88 0.62 -3.36 -0.74
N ALA A 89 -0.25 -2.39 -1.05
CA ALA A 89 -0.62 -2.09 -2.43
C ALA A 89 0.59 -1.58 -3.24
N LYS A 90 1.47 -0.80 -2.61
CA LYS A 90 2.72 -0.35 -3.22
C LYS A 90 3.69 -1.52 -3.44
N ASP A 91 3.86 -2.41 -2.48
CA ASP A 91 4.75 -3.57 -2.61
C ASP A 91 4.28 -4.53 -3.71
N SER A 92 2.96 -4.70 -3.87
CA SER A 92 2.37 -5.49 -4.96
C SER A 92 2.82 -5.01 -6.35
N LYS A 93 2.95 -3.69 -6.54
CA LYS A 93 3.46 -3.12 -7.80
C LYS A 93 4.91 -3.55 -8.08
N ASP A 94 5.75 -3.60 -7.05
CA ASP A 94 7.16 -3.98 -7.20
C ASP A 94 7.31 -5.47 -7.51
N VAL A 95 6.46 -6.33 -6.94
CA VAL A 95 6.37 -7.75 -7.30
C VAL A 95 6.00 -7.93 -8.77
N LEU A 96 4.98 -7.21 -9.26
CA LEU A 96 4.57 -7.30 -10.67
C LEU A 96 5.64 -6.78 -11.63
N LYS A 97 6.44 -5.79 -11.20
CA LYS A 97 7.59 -5.30 -11.96
C LYS A 97 8.66 -6.39 -12.09
N ALA A 98 8.95 -7.11 -11.01
CA ALA A 98 9.87 -8.24 -11.03
C ALA A 98 9.38 -9.35 -11.96
N GLU A 99 8.07 -9.66 -11.92
CA GLU A 99 7.44 -10.63 -12.82
C GLU A 99 7.60 -10.24 -14.30
N ALA A 100 7.34 -8.97 -14.65
CA ALA A 100 7.55 -8.46 -15.99
C ALA A 100 9.03 -8.57 -16.43
N SER A 101 9.99 -8.29 -15.54
CA SER A 101 11.42 -8.44 -15.84
C SER A 101 11.85 -9.90 -16.04
N MET A 102 11.25 -10.85 -15.32
CA MET A 102 11.46 -12.28 -15.55
C MET A 102 10.96 -12.70 -16.94
N LEU A 103 9.74 -12.29 -17.31
CA LEU A 103 9.18 -12.58 -18.65
C LEU A 103 10.01 -11.99 -19.78
N GLN A 104 10.50 -10.75 -19.62
CA GLN A 104 11.42 -10.13 -20.59
C GLN A 104 12.72 -10.91 -20.75
N THR A 105 13.25 -11.43 -19.64
CA THR A 105 14.46 -12.26 -19.66
C THR A 105 14.22 -13.57 -20.41
N ILE A 106 13.10 -14.24 -20.15
CA ILE A 106 12.70 -15.46 -20.86
C ILE A 106 12.56 -15.21 -22.35
N ALA A 107 11.88 -14.13 -22.75
CA ALA A 107 11.70 -13.78 -24.15
C ALA A 107 13.03 -13.57 -24.89
N LYS A 108 14.01 -12.92 -24.25
CA LYS A 108 15.35 -12.70 -24.84
C LYS A 108 16.06 -14.02 -25.16
N PHE A 109 16.10 -14.95 -24.20
CA PHE A 109 16.74 -16.25 -24.39
C PHE A 109 16.09 -17.12 -25.47
N GLN A 110 14.81 -16.90 -25.78
CA GLN A 110 14.12 -17.60 -26.88
C GLN A 110 14.49 -17.06 -28.26
N THR A 111 14.78 -15.76 -28.38
CA THR A 111 15.30 -15.17 -29.62
C THR A 111 16.75 -15.53 -29.91
N ASP A 112 17.51 -15.94 -28.89
CA ASP A 112 18.93 -16.29 -28.99
C ASP A 112 19.18 -17.79 -29.31
N LEU A 113 18.12 -18.61 -29.38
CA LEU A 113 18.10 -20.05 -29.70
C LEU A 113 17.68 -20.30 -31.16
#